data_AF-A0A0R2CX02-F1
#
_entry.id   AF-A0A0R2CX02-F1
#
_cell.length_a   1.000
_cell.length_b   1.000
_cell.length_c   1.000
_cell.angle_alpha   90.00
_cell.angle_beta   90.00
_cell.angle_gamma   90.00
#
_symmetry.space_group_name_H-M   'P 1'
#
loop_
_entity.id
_entity.type
_entity.pdbx_description
1 polymer ?
#
loop_
_entity_poly.entity_id
_entity_poly.type
_entity_poly.pdbx_seq_one_letter_code
_entity_poly.pdbx_strand_id
1 'polypeptide(L)' 'MKKITELEKGYYGIFGGQYVTRDIAKALKQVEKTYLKFKDDEKFRDELAYYLKDYSGRETPLYFAESLTEKLGGS' A
#
# COMPACT_ATOMS: atom_id res chain seq x y z
N MET A 1 30.14 -8.57 -4.07
CA MET A 1 28.72 -8.64 -3.61
C MET A 1 28.33 -7.27 -3.09
N LYS A 2 27.36 -6.58 -3.71
CA LYS A 2 26.84 -5.31 -3.18
C LYS A 2 26.16 -5.59 -1.83
N LYS A 3 26.57 -4.87 -0.78
CA LYS A 3 25.96 -4.96 0.54
C LYS A 3 24.45 -4.71 0.42
N ILE A 4 23.63 -5.59 0.99
CA ILE A 4 22.15 -5.54 0.96
C ILE A 4 21.60 -4.38 1.84
N THR A 5 22.42 -3.39 2.17
CA THR A 5 22.12 -2.34 3.16
C THR A 5 21.86 -0.97 2.56
N GLU A 6 21.97 -0.78 1.24
CA GLU A 6 21.54 0.46 0.59
C GLU A 6 20.09 0.32 0.13
N LEU A 7 19.19 1.03 0.80
CA LEU A 7 17.78 1.18 0.40
C LEU A 7 17.74 2.02 -0.89
N GLU A 8 17.85 1.35 -2.03
CA GLU A 8 17.65 1.99 -3.33
C GLU A 8 16.17 2.32 -3.52
N LYS A 9 15.87 3.56 -3.89
CA LYS A 9 14.50 4.04 -4.03
C LYS A 9 13.72 3.20 -5.04
N GLY A 10 12.55 2.69 -4.63
CA GLY A 10 11.71 1.82 -5.45
C GLY A 10 12.06 0.33 -5.36
N TYR A 11 13.10 -0.05 -4.61
CA TYR A 11 13.45 -1.44 -4.33
C TYR A 11 13.19 -1.81 -2.86
N TYR A 12 12.76 -3.04 -2.65
CA TYR A 12 12.67 -3.75 -1.38
C TYR A 12 13.71 -4.87 -1.39
N GLY A 13 14.93 -4.58 -0.91
CA GLY A 13 16.08 -5.46 -1.08
C GLY A 13 16.45 -5.57 -2.56
N ILE A 14 16.43 -6.79 -3.12
CA ILE A 14 16.74 -7.03 -4.54
C ILE A 14 15.52 -6.97 -5.46
N PHE A 15 14.30 -6.83 -4.91
CA PHE A 15 13.06 -6.87 -5.66
C PHE A 15 12.45 -5.47 -5.79
N GLY A 16 11.68 -5.22 -6.85
CA GLY A 16 11.09 -3.91 -7.14
C GLY A 16 11.75 -3.24 -8.34
N GLY A 17 11.84 -1.91 -8.31
CA GLY A 17 12.30 -1.10 -9.44
C GLY A 17 11.19 -0.78 -10.44
N GLN A 18 11.57 -0.18 -11.57
CA GLN A 18 10.67 0.22 -12.65
C GLN A 18 11.21 -0.25 -14.01
N TYR A 19 10.79 -1.44 -14.45
CA TYR A 19 11.21 -2.03 -15.74
C TYR A 19 10.19 -1.73 -16.84
N VAL A 20 10.13 -0.47 -17.25
CA VAL A 20 9.13 0.03 -18.21
C VAL A 20 9.79 0.93 -19.26
N THR A 21 9.05 1.25 -20.32
CA THR A 21 9.52 2.20 -21.34
C THR A 21 9.74 3.59 -20.74
N ARG A 22 10.57 4.41 -21.40
CA ARG A 22 10.88 5.78 -20.95
C ARG A 22 9.62 6.62 -20.75
N ASP A 23 8.62 6.47 -21.61
CA ASP A 23 7.40 7.28 -21.53
C ASP A 23 6.51 6.86 -20.35
N ILE A 24 6.45 5.56 -20.06
CA ILE A 24 5.77 5.07 -18.84
C ILE A 24 6.53 5.53 -17.59
N ALA A 25 7.86 5.51 -17.60
CA ALA A 25 8.67 5.98 -16.47
C ALA A 25 8.40 7.46 -16.14
N LYS A 26 8.21 8.32 -17.16
CA LYS A 26 7.81 9.72 -16.95
C LYS A 26 6.43 9.83 -16.27
N ALA A 27 5.46 9.04 -16.72
CA ALA A 27 4.12 9.03 -16.13
C ALA A 27 4.15 8.55 -14.67
N LEU A 28 4.89 7.48 -14.38
CA LEU A 28 5.06 6.96 -13.02
C LEU A 28 5.72 7.99 -12.09
N LYS A 29 6.72 8.74 -12.57
CA LYS A 29 7.33 9.83 -11.80
C LYS A 29 6.33 10.94 -11.45
N GLN A 30 5.39 11.23 -12.35
CA GLN A 30 4.32 12.19 -12.06
C GLN A 30 3.35 11.66 -10.99
N VAL A 31 2.96 10.38 -11.07
CA VAL A 31 2.13 9.73 -10.05
C VAL A 31 2.82 9.76 -8.69
N GLU A 32 4.10 9.40 -8.63
CA GLU A 32 4.91 9.45 -7.41
C GLU A 32 4.92 10.86 -6.80
N LYS A 33 5.19 11.88 -7.62
CA LYS A 33 5.22 13.28 -7.15
C LYS A 33 3.87 13.70 -6.57
N THR A 34 2.77 13.34 -7.24
CA THR A 34 1.42 13.65 -6.76
C THR A 34 1.10 12.91 -5.46
N TYR A 35 1.43 11.62 -5.38
CA TYR A 35 1.22 10.82 -4.18
C TYR A 35 2.00 11.40 -2.98
N LEU A 36 3.30 11.68 -3.15
CA LEU A 36 4.13 12.27 -2.08
C LEU A 36 3.62 13.64 -1.63
N LYS A 37 2.97 14.40 -2.51
CA LYS A 37 2.35 15.68 -2.17
C LYS A 37 1.11 15.53 -1.29
N PHE A 38 0.25 14.54 -1.57
CA PHE A 38 -1.07 14.43 -0.94
C PHE A 38 -1.20 13.34 0.13
N LYS A 39 -0.25 12.40 0.24
CA LYS A 39 -0.33 11.28 1.20
C LYS A 39 -0.49 11.71 2.66
N ASP A 40 0.06 12.88 3.01
CA ASP A 40 0.01 13.46 4.35
C ASP A 40 -0.87 14.73 4.40
N ASP A 41 -1.56 15.07 3.31
CA ASP A 41 -2.49 16.20 3.26
C ASP A 41 -3.77 15.85 4.03
N GLU A 42 -4.10 16.66 5.04
CA GLU A 42 -5.23 16.40 5.95
C GLU A 42 -6.56 16.36 5.20
N LYS A 43 -6.79 17.31 4.27
CA LYS A 43 -8.04 17.39 3.50
C LYS A 43 -8.24 16.14 2.64
N PHE A 44 -7.19 15.68 1.96
CA PHE A 44 -7.24 14.46 1.16
C PHE A 44 -7.50 13.23 2.03
N ARG A 45 -6.86 13.14 3.20
CA ARG A 45 -7.05 12.01 4.12
C ARG A 45 -8.46 11.98 4.71
N ASP A 46 -9.03 13.13 5.04
CA ASP A 46 -10.39 13.24 5.56
C ASP A 46 -11.43 12.84 4.52
N GLU A 47 -11.25 13.30 3.27
CA GLU A 47 -12.10 12.90 2.14
C GLU A 47 -12.00 11.39 1.88
N LEU A 48 -10.80 10.83 1.88
CA LEU A 48 -10.59 9.39 1.73
C LEU A 48 -11.24 8.62 2.88
N ALA A 49 -11.09 9.07 4.12
CA ALA A 49 -11.68 8.44 5.30
C ALA A 49 -13.22 8.46 5.24
N TYR A 50 -13.81 9.58 4.79
CA TYR A 50 -15.24 9.69 4.54
C TYR A 50 -15.71 8.60 3.56
N TYR A 51 -15.07 8.47 2.40
CA TYR A 51 -15.46 7.45 1.43
C TYR A 51 -15.20 6.02 1.89
N LEU A 52 -14.12 5.77 2.63
CA LEU A 52 -13.87 4.45 3.20
C LEU A 52 -14.99 4.06 4.17
N LYS A 53 -15.45 4.99 5.01
CA LYS A 53 -16.51 4.75 5.99
C LYS A 53 -17.88 4.66 5.35
N ASP A 54 -18.30 5.71 4.66
CA ASP A 54 -19.71 5.92 4.30
C ASP A 54 -20.07 5.30 2.94
N TYR A 55 -19.08 5.09 2.05
CA TYR A 55 -19.30 4.45 0.76
C TYR A 55 -18.81 2.99 0.73
N SER A 56 -17.58 2.72 1.18
CA SER A 56 -17.02 1.37 1.19
C SER A 56 -17.45 0.52 2.40
N GLY A 57 -18.03 1.13 3.45
CA GLY A 57 -18.49 0.42 4.64
C GLY A 57 -17.39 -0.03 5.61
N ARG A 58 -16.26 0.67 5.65
CA ARG A 58 -15.20 0.44 6.66
C ARG A 58 -15.63 0.95 8.03
N GLU A 59 -15.12 0.40 9.13
CA GLU A 59 -14.16 -0.71 9.19
C GLU A 59 -14.79 -2.08 8.93
N THR A 60 -13.98 -3.00 8.39
CA THR A 60 -14.39 -4.38 8.23
C THR A 60 -14.29 -5.09 9.57
N PRO A 61 -15.37 -5.74 10.07
CA PRO A 61 -15.32 -6.42 11.37
C PRO A 61 -14.30 -7.55 11.34
N LEU A 62 -13.48 -7.64 12.38
CA LEU A 62 -12.58 -8.77 12.59
C LEU A 62 -13.37 -9.93 13.22
N TYR A 63 -13.89 -10.82 12.38
CA TYR A 63 -14.69 -11.95 12.84
C TYR A 63 -13.83 -13.10 13.38
N PHE A 64 -14.15 -13.56 14.60
CA PHE A 64 -13.55 -14.77 15.16
C PHE A 64 -14.30 -16.01 14.66
N ALA A 65 -13.61 -16.82 13.84
CA ALA A 65 -14.18 -18.02 13.23
C ALA A 65 -14.09 -19.24 14.17
N GLU A 66 -14.88 -19.24 15.25
CA GLU A 66 -14.86 -20.26 16.31
C GLU A 66 -14.89 -21.71 15.78
N SER A 67 -15.86 -22.05 14.92
CA SER A 67 -15.97 -23.41 14.36
C SER A 67 -14.77 -23.83 13.53
N LEU A 68 -14.10 -22.88 12.86
CA LEU A 68 -12.88 -23.16 12.11
C LEU A 68 -11.69 -23.36 13.06
N THR A 69 -11.58 -22.50 14.08
CA THR A 69 -10.55 -22.58 15.12
C THR A 69 -10.61 -23.94 15.83
N GLU A 70 -11.80 -24.37 16.25
CA GLU A 70 -12.03 -25.68 16.89
C GLU A 70 -11.65 -26.83 15.95
N LYS A 71 -12.09 -26.78 14.69
CA LYS A 71 -11.82 -27.82 13.70
C LYS A 71 -10.33 -28.01 13.43
N LEU A 72 -9.53 -26.94 13.48
CA LEU A 72 -8.09 -26.99 13.22
C LEU A 72 -7.26 -27.31 14.47
N GLY A 73 -7.84 -27.24 15.67
CA GLY A 73 -7.14 -27.52 16.93
C GLY A 73 -6.17 -26.42 17.37
N GLY A 74 -6.33 -25.20 16.84
CA GLY A 74 -5.44 -24.06 17.06
C GLY A 74 -4.34 -23.95 15.98
N SER A 75 -4.13 -22.72 15.50
CA SER A 75 -2.97 -22.32 14.69
C SER A 75 -2.54 -20.91 15.04
#